data_AF-A0A409XLZ0-F1
#
_entry.id   AF-A0A409XLZ0-F1
#
_cell.length_a   1.000
_cell.length_b   1.000
_cell.length_c   1.000
_cell.angle_alpha   90.00
_cell.angle_beta   90.00
_cell.angle_gamma   90.00
#
_symmetry.space_group_name_H-M   'P 1'
#
loop_
_entity.id
_entity.type
_entity.pdbx_description
1 polymer ?
#
loop_
_entity_poly.entity_id
_entity_poly.type
_entity_poly.pdbx_seq_one_letter_code
_entity_poly.pdbx_strand_id
1 'polypeptide(L)'
;MTSQHISVLTRHHITNDGEFQSWFKTTHFIVDSYHYTNHKTTDVVCRYWCNPAGTNGSAPNLVLPAVDKKGNPCWKRTFNTQACEQLNSWLGGYESILKWMTPGNFDWFLHTMLFYHSKYIIEKQKAQKERKEKAEKDVSNSKDENSDNDTM
;
A
#
# COMPACT_ATOMS: atom_id res chain seq x y z
N MET A 1 -13.09 -9.23 -11.78
CA MET A 1 -13.08 -10.64 -11.30
C MET A 1 -12.08 -11.54 -12.04
N THR A 2 -11.16 -11.01 -12.85
CA THR A 2 -10.21 -11.80 -13.67
C THR A 2 -8.78 -11.86 -13.11
N SER A 3 -8.48 -11.16 -12.02
CA SER A 3 -7.14 -11.10 -11.44
C SER A 3 -6.79 -12.31 -10.56
N GLN A 4 -7.78 -13.00 -9.98
CA GLN A 4 -7.53 -14.07 -9.00
C GLN A 4 -7.13 -15.43 -9.61
N HIS A 5 -7.57 -15.72 -10.84
CA HIS A 5 -7.26 -17.00 -11.50
C HIS A 5 -5.88 -17.04 -12.17
N ILE A 6 -5.30 -15.87 -12.49
CA ILE A 6 -4.03 -15.78 -13.22
C ILE A 6 -2.83 -16.09 -12.30
N SER A 7 -2.93 -15.83 -10.99
CA SER A 7 -1.81 -15.97 -10.04
C SER A 7 -1.54 -17.40 -9.56
N VAL A 8 -2.55 -18.27 -9.47
CA VAL A 8 -2.40 -19.63 -8.93
C VAL A 8 -1.96 -20.63 -10.01
N LEU A 9 -2.51 -20.46 -11.22
CA LEU A 9 -2.22 -21.33 -12.37
C LEU A 9 -0.80 -21.12 -12.91
N THR A 10 -0.31 -19.88 -12.92
CA THR A 10 1.07 -19.59 -13.37
C THR A 10 2.09 -20.24 -12.45
N ARG A 11 1.93 -20.20 -11.12
CA ARG A 11 2.97 -20.71 -10.21
C ARG A 11 3.09 -22.24 -10.21
N HIS A 12 1.99 -22.99 -10.25
CA HIS A 12 2.04 -24.45 -10.33
C HIS A 12 2.68 -24.94 -11.65
N HIS A 13 2.45 -24.22 -12.76
CA HIS A 13 3.15 -24.48 -14.03
C HIS A 13 4.65 -24.12 -13.91
N ILE A 14 4.97 -22.94 -13.37
CA ILE A 14 6.35 -22.47 -13.17
C ILE A 14 7.19 -23.42 -12.28
N THR A 15 6.59 -24.03 -11.25
CA THR A 15 7.30 -24.99 -10.39
C THR A 15 7.62 -26.32 -11.06
N ASN A 16 6.89 -26.70 -12.10
CA ASN A 16 7.07 -28.00 -12.78
C ASN A 16 8.18 -27.95 -13.84
N ASP A 17 8.51 -26.79 -14.39
CA ASP A 17 9.45 -26.66 -15.51
C ASP A 17 10.93 -26.52 -15.07
N GLY A 18 11.24 -26.53 -13.77
CA GLY A 18 12.61 -26.58 -13.24
C GLY A 18 13.46 -25.31 -13.42
N GLU A 19 13.24 -24.53 -14.50
CA GLU A 19 13.99 -23.32 -14.85
C GLU A 19 13.89 -22.21 -13.79
N PHE A 20 12.81 -22.17 -13.01
CA PHE A 20 12.55 -21.11 -12.03
C PHE A 20 13.02 -21.44 -10.60
N GLN A 21 13.64 -22.60 -10.36
CA GLN A 21 14.17 -22.98 -9.05
C GLN A 21 15.23 -21.99 -8.52
N SER A 22 16.03 -21.41 -9.43
CA SER A 22 17.02 -20.37 -9.08
C SER A 22 16.35 -19.08 -8.60
N TRP A 23 15.27 -18.67 -9.26
CA TRP A 23 14.52 -17.45 -8.98
C TRP A 23 13.80 -17.51 -7.63
N PHE A 24 13.29 -18.69 -7.25
CA PHE A 24 12.72 -18.91 -5.93
C PHE A 24 13.75 -18.68 -4.82
N LYS A 25 15.04 -18.95 -5.01
CA LYS A 25 16.03 -18.73 -3.93
C LYS A 25 16.09 -17.30 -3.41
N THR A 26 15.72 -16.32 -4.22
CA THR A 26 15.84 -14.89 -3.89
C THR A 26 14.51 -14.15 -3.93
N THR A 27 13.44 -14.78 -4.41
CA THR A 27 12.18 -14.06 -4.71
C THR A 27 10.94 -14.75 -4.15
N HIS A 28 10.12 -13.98 -3.45
CA HIS A 28 8.81 -14.36 -2.94
C HIS A 28 7.72 -13.56 -3.68
N PHE A 29 6.55 -14.16 -3.91
CA PHE A 29 5.40 -13.42 -4.46
C PHE A 29 4.52 -12.94 -3.32
N ILE A 30 4.80 -11.76 -2.78
CA ILE A 30 3.95 -11.19 -1.74
C ILE A 30 2.59 -10.87 -2.35
N VAL A 31 1.58 -11.58 -1.87
CA VAL A 31 0.17 -11.35 -2.20
C VAL A 31 -0.50 -10.61 -1.05
N ASP A 32 -1.69 -10.07 -1.28
CA ASP A 32 -2.46 -9.46 -0.21
C ASP A 32 -2.98 -10.53 0.78
N SER A 33 -3.37 -10.08 1.98
CA SER A 33 -3.85 -10.99 3.04
C SER A 33 -5.14 -11.72 2.67
N TYR A 34 -6.00 -11.14 1.84
CA TYR A 34 -7.24 -11.76 1.38
C TYR A 34 -6.94 -12.89 0.40
N HIS A 35 -6.02 -12.69 -0.53
CA HIS A 35 -5.53 -13.73 -1.42
C HIS A 35 -4.90 -14.86 -0.60
N TYR A 36 -4.05 -14.53 0.39
CA TYR A 36 -3.40 -15.53 1.24
C TYR A 36 -4.39 -16.39 2.05
N THR A 37 -5.45 -15.80 2.61
CA THR A 37 -6.44 -16.54 3.40
C THR A 37 -7.39 -17.39 2.56
N ASN A 38 -7.60 -17.04 1.29
CA ASN A 38 -8.44 -17.80 0.36
C ASN A 38 -7.73 -19.02 -0.25
N HIS A 39 -6.43 -19.18 -0.03
CA HIS A 39 -5.70 -20.38 -0.43
C HIS A 39 -6.04 -21.57 0.46
N LYS A 40 -5.96 -22.76 -0.14
CA LYS A 40 -6.08 -24.01 0.61
C LYS A 40 -4.93 -24.10 1.62
N THR A 41 -5.26 -24.33 2.88
CA THR A 41 -4.25 -24.42 3.96
C THR A 41 -3.20 -25.51 3.76
N THR A 42 -3.48 -26.50 2.91
CA THR A 42 -2.55 -27.58 2.55
C THR A 42 -1.59 -27.23 1.41
N ASP A 43 -1.74 -26.07 0.74
CA ASP A 43 -0.82 -25.62 -0.31
C ASP A 43 0.46 -25.06 0.32
N VAL A 44 1.44 -25.94 0.53
CA VAL A 44 2.73 -25.60 1.14
C VAL A 44 3.54 -24.62 0.28
N VAL A 45 3.38 -24.66 -1.04
CA VAL A 45 4.10 -23.78 -1.97
C VAL A 45 3.59 -22.36 -1.82
N CYS A 46 2.27 -22.16 -1.87
CA CYS A 46 1.69 -20.84 -1.67
C CYS A 46 1.97 -20.31 -0.25
N ARG A 47 1.85 -21.16 0.77
CA ARG A 47 2.11 -20.73 2.16
C ARG A 47 3.53 -20.23 2.38
N TYR A 48 4.51 -20.90 1.80
CA TYR A 48 5.91 -20.55 1.96
C TYR A 48 6.27 -19.31 1.16
N TRP A 49 5.85 -19.26 -0.11
CA TRP A 49 6.33 -18.27 -1.05
C TRP A 49 5.43 -17.06 -1.25
N CYS A 50 4.17 -17.16 -0.86
CA CYS A 50 3.19 -16.09 -0.98
C CYS A 50 2.78 -15.48 0.37
N ASN A 51 3.55 -15.74 1.43
CA ASN A 51 3.25 -15.19 2.75
C ASN A 51 3.29 -13.64 2.71
N PRO A 52 2.17 -12.94 2.97
CA PRO A 52 2.12 -11.48 2.99
C PRO A 52 3.03 -10.86 4.05
N ALA A 53 3.51 -11.62 5.04
CA ALA A 53 4.33 -11.16 6.16
C ALA A 53 5.47 -12.13 6.48
N GLY A 54 6.30 -12.47 5.49
CA GLY A 54 7.54 -13.23 5.71
C GLY A 54 8.58 -12.44 6.52
N THR A 55 8.50 -12.47 7.85
CA THR A 55 9.46 -11.83 8.76
C THR A 55 10.53 -12.79 9.26
N ASN A 56 10.92 -13.76 8.43
CA ASN A 56 11.93 -14.79 8.73
C ASN A 56 13.20 -14.62 7.87
N GLY A 57 13.33 -13.49 7.15
CA GLY A 57 14.45 -13.23 6.26
C GLY A 57 14.42 -13.98 4.93
N SER A 58 13.36 -14.76 4.65
CA SER A 58 13.27 -15.52 3.39
C SER A 58 13.13 -14.63 2.15
N ALA A 59 12.68 -13.38 2.33
CA ALA A 59 12.54 -12.39 1.27
C ALA A 59 13.54 -11.23 1.45
N PRO A 60 14.84 -11.44 1.19
CA PRO A 60 15.90 -10.46 1.48
C PRO A 60 15.72 -9.13 0.72
N ASN A 61 15.02 -9.13 -0.41
CA ASN A 61 14.69 -7.93 -1.17
C ASN A 61 13.56 -7.08 -0.53
N LEU A 62 12.80 -7.66 0.41
CA LEU A 62 11.58 -7.08 0.98
C LEU A 62 11.66 -6.87 2.49
N VAL A 63 12.52 -7.63 3.18
CA VAL A 63 12.78 -7.51 4.61
C VAL A 63 14.27 -7.46 4.88
N LEU A 64 14.70 -6.50 5.68
CA LEU A 64 16.07 -6.36 6.17
C LEU A 64 16.13 -6.70 7.66
N PRO A 65 17.25 -7.26 8.13
CA PRO A 65 17.49 -7.42 9.56
C PRO A 65 17.60 -6.03 10.19
N ALA A 66 16.95 -5.86 11.33
CA ALA A 66 16.88 -4.63 12.10
C ALA A 66 16.91 -4.95 13.60
N VAL A 67 17.10 -3.93 14.42
CA VAL A 67 17.01 -4.06 15.88
C VAL A 67 15.77 -3.32 16.34
N ASP A 68 14.94 -3.97 17.15
CA ASP A 68 13.75 -3.36 17.71
C ASP A 68 14.12 -2.32 18.79
N LYS A 69 13.13 -1.58 19.30
CA LYS A 69 13.35 -0.59 20.38
C LYS A 69 13.86 -1.22 21.70
N LYS A 70 13.81 -2.55 21.83
CA LYS A 70 14.21 -3.33 23.01
C LYS A 70 15.57 -4.01 22.80
N GLY A 71 16.25 -3.80 21.68
CA GLY A 71 17.55 -4.40 21.39
C GLY A 71 17.50 -5.80 20.77
N ASN A 72 16.31 -6.34 20.45
CA ASN A 72 16.18 -7.68 19.87
C ASN A 72 16.30 -7.64 18.34
N PRO A 73 16.88 -8.68 17.72
CA PRO A 73 16.88 -8.82 16.27
C PRO A 73 15.43 -8.99 15.78
N CYS A 74 15.05 -8.17 14.81
CA CYS A 74 13.77 -8.25 14.12
C CYS A 74 13.95 -8.11 12.61
N TRP A 75 12.96 -8.56 11.84
CA TRP A 75 12.94 -8.39 10.39
C TRP A 75 12.00 -7.26 10.04
N LYS A 76 12.53 -6.18 9.49
CA LYS A 76 11.79 -4.97 9.13
C LYS A 76 11.59 -4.91 7.62
N ARG A 77 10.39 -4.57 7.17
CA ARG A 77 10.11 -4.37 5.75
C ARG A 77 10.92 -3.20 5.19
N THR A 78 11.42 -3.35 3.97
CA THR A 78 12.25 -2.34 3.28
C THR A 78 11.40 -1.17 2.78
N PHE A 79 10.14 -1.41 2.46
CA PHE A 79 9.18 -0.40 2.04
C PHE A 79 7.79 -0.63 2.65
N ASN A 80 6.95 0.40 2.58
CA ASN A 80 5.57 0.34 3.05
C ASN A 80 4.69 -0.29 1.95
N THR A 81 4.44 -1.60 2.06
CA THR A 81 3.63 -2.34 1.08
C THR A 81 2.22 -1.79 0.93
N GLN A 82 1.60 -1.32 2.02
CA GLN A 82 0.28 -0.69 1.99
C GLN A 82 0.28 0.62 1.20
N ALA A 83 1.31 1.46 1.39
CA ALA A 83 1.45 2.68 0.59
C ALA A 83 1.69 2.36 -0.90
N CYS A 84 2.44 1.31 -1.21
CA CYS A 84 2.63 0.85 -2.58
C CYS A 84 1.32 0.35 -3.21
N GLU A 85 0.50 -0.40 -2.48
CA GLU A 85 -0.82 -0.85 -2.95
C GLU A 85 -1.74 0.33 -3.24
N GLN A 86 -1.81 1.32 -2.34
CA GLN A 86 -2.59 2.54 -2.56
C GLN A 86 -2.09 3.33 -3.77
N LEU A 87 -0.78 3.48 -3.92
CA LEU A 87 -0.18 4.14 -5.08
C LEU A 87 -0.52 3.40 -6.38
N ASN A 88 -0.40 2.08 -6.42
CA ASN A 88 -0.74 1.27 -7.59
C ASN A 88 -2.23 1.39 -7.93
N SER A 89 -3.10 1.41 -6.92
CA SER A 89 -4.53 1.64 -7.13
C SER A 89 -4.81 3.03 -7.72
N TRP A 90 -4.08 4.05 -7.30
CA TRP A 90 -4.19 5.40 -7.86
C TRP A 90 -3.68 5.46 -9.30
N LEU A 91 -2.57 4.78 -9.60
CA LEU A 91 -2.00 4.69 -10.94
C LEU A 91 -2.87 3.89 -11.91
N GLY A 92 -3.78 3.05 -11.42
CA GLY A 92 -4.72 2.29 -12.25
C GLY A 92 -5.53 3.15 -13.23
N GLY A 93 -5.86 4.40 -12.87
CA GLY A 93 -6.53 5.34 -13.77
C GLY A 93 -5.68 5.81 -14.96
N TYR A 94 -4.36 5.62 -14.90
CA TYR A 94 -3.39 6.03 -15.92
C TYR A 94 -2.79 4.84 -16.69
N GLU A 95 -3.25 3.61 -16.40
CA GLU A 95 -2.66 2.37 -16.91
C GLU A 95 -2.50 2.37 -18.43
N SER A 96 -3.48 2.90 -19.17
CA SER A 96 -3.47 2.94 -20.63
C SER A 96 -2.27 3.71 -21.19
N ILE A 97 -1.83 4.79 -20.54
CA ILE A 97 -0.70 5.60 -20.98
C ILE A 97 0.61 5.00 -20.45
N LEU A 98 0.61 4.55 -19.19
CA LEU A 98 1.79 3.99 -18.53
C LEU A 98 2.34 2.76 -19.26
N LYS A 99 1.46 1.91 -19.84
CA LYS A 99 1.85 0.69 -20.58
C LYS A 99 2.73 0.95 -21.80
N TRP A 100 2.68 2.14 -22.38
CA TRP A 100 3.43 2.47 -23.61
C TRP A 100 4.67 3.33 -23.34
N MET A 101 4.95 3.66 -22.07
CA MET A 101 6.08 4.51 -21.72
C MET A 101 7.39 3.71 -21.65
N THR A 102 8.48 4.33 -22.09
CA THR A 102 9.83 3.86 -21.78
C THR A 102 10.10 4.04 -20.28
N PRO A 103 11.02 3.26 -19.67
CA PRO A 103 11.33 3.40 -18.25
C PRO A 103 11.70 4.83 -17.82
N GLY A 104 12.49 5.55 -18.62
CA GLY A 104 12.84 6.94 -18.32
C GLY A 104 11.63 7.90 -18.34
N ASN A 105 10.70 7.70 -19.28
CA ASN A 105 9.47 8.51 -19.33
C ASN A 105 8.53 8.17 -18.19
N PHE A 106 8.47 6.90 -17.78
CA PHE A 106 7.71 6.44 -16.64
C PHE A 106 8.22 7.08 -15.34
N ASP A 107 9.54 7.10 -15.12
CA ASP A 107 10.15 7.73 -13.94
C ASP A 107 9.85 9.23 -13.87
N TRP A 108 10.03 9.95 -14.99
CA TRP A 108 9.70 11.37 -15.07
C TRP A 108 8.20 11.63 -14.82
N PHE A 109 7.33 10.80 -15.39
CA PHE A 109 5.89 10.89 -15.20
C PHE A 109 5.51 10.70 -13.73
N LEU A 110 6.01 9.63 -13.09
CA LEU A 110 5.75 9.37 -11.68
C LEU A 110 6.23 10.53 -10.80
N HIS A 111 7.44 11.04 -11.03
CA HIS A 111 7.98 12.16 -10.27
C HIS A 111 7.07 13.39 -10.37
N THR A 112 6.69 13.74 -11.60
CA THR A 112 5.84 14.91 -11.89
C THR A 112 4.45 14.75 -11.28
N MET A 113 3.82 13.60 -11.49
CA MET A 113 2.46 13.33 -11.00
C MET A 113 2.40 13.32 -9.47
N LEU A 114 3.37 12.70 -8.79
CA LEU A 114 3.45 12.71 -7.34
C LEU A 114 3.68 14.11 -6.78
N PHE A 115 4.50 14.92 -7.46
CA PHE A 115 4.74 16.31 -7.06
C PHE A 115 3.46 17.15 -7.13
N TYR A 116 2.72 17.09 -8.24
CA TYR A 116 1.45 17.81 -8.39
C TYR A 116 0.39 17.31 -7.42
N HIS A 117 0.28 15.99 -7.26
CA HIS A 117 -0.67 15.39 -6.32
C HIS A 117 -0.39 15.83 -4.89
N SER A 118 0.88 15.85 -4.46
CA SER A 118 1.28 16.28 -3.12
C SER A 118 0.88 17.75 -2.87
N LYS A 119 1.12 18.64 -3.83
CA LYS A 119 0.69 20.05 -3.75
C LYS A 119 -0.82 20.16 -3.59
N TYR A 120 -1.57 19.49 -4.46
CA TYR A 120 -3.04 19.49 -4.43
C TYR A 120 -3.60 18.99 -3.08
N ILE A 121 -3.05 17.90 -2.54
CA ILE A 121 -3.51 17.34 -1.27
C ILE A 121 -3.20 18.28 -0.10
N ILE A 122 -2.03 18.92 -0.06
CA ILE A 122 -1.68 19.90 0.97
C ILE A 122 -2.65 21.09 0.95
N GLU A 123 -2.94 21.63 -0.23
CA GLU A 123 -3.88 22.75 -0.39
C GLU A 123 -5.30 22.34 0.03
N LYS A 124 -5.76 21.16 -0.40
CA LYS A 124 -7.07 20.61 -0.02
C LYS A 124 -7.18 20.42 1.50
N GLN A 125 -6.14 19.91 2.16
CA GLN A 125 -6.11 19.72 3.60
C GLN A 125 -6.16 21.06 4.34
N LYS A 126 -5.43 22.09 3.88
CA LYS A 126 -5.49 23.44 4.44
C LYS A 126 -6.90 24.02 4.34
N ALA A 127 -7.50 23.99 3.14
CA ALA A 127 -8.86 24.48 2.93
C ALA A 127 -9.91 23.73 3.77
N GLN A 128 -9.75 22.42 3.97
CA GLN A 128 -10.62 21.64 4.85
C GLN A 128 -10.46 22.02 6.32
N LYS A 129 -9.23 22.28 6.77
CA LYS A 129 -8.95 22.72 8.14
C LYS A 129 -9.58 24.10 8.41
N GLU A 130 -9.40 25.05 7.50
CA GLU A 130 -10.01 26.39 7.59
C GLU A 130 -11.55 26.34 7.62
N ARG A 131 -12.16 25.44 6.83
CA ARG A 131 -13.62 25.24 6.85
C ARG A 131 -14.11 24.68 8.18
N LYS A 132 -13.37 23.73 8.77
CA LYS A 132 -13.69 23.16 10.09
C LYS A 132 -13.58 24.21 11.19
N GLU A 133 -12.50 25.00 11.19
CA GLU A 133 -12.29 26.08 12.16
C GLU A 133 -13.36 27.17 12.07
N LYS A 134 -13.83 27.51 10.86
CA LYS A 134 -14.97 28.43 10.69
C LYS A 134 -16.26 27.83 11.24
N ALA A 135 -16.58 26.59 10.89
CA ALA A 135 -17.78 25.93 11.40
C ALA A 135 -17.79 25.78 12.93
N GLU A 136 -16.64 25.52 13.55
CA GLU A 136 -16.51 25.45 15.02
C GLU A 136 -16.70 26.83 15.68
N LYS A 137 -16.18 27.90 15.07
CA LYS A 137 -16.40 29.27 15.56
C LYS A 137 -17.87 29.71 15.45
N ASP A 138 -18.53 29.40 14.35
CA ASP A 138 -19.95 29.74 14.13
C ASP A 138 -20.85 29.00 15.14
N VAL A 139 -20.50 27.75 15.51
CA VAL A 139 -21.20 26.97 16.55
C VAL A 139 -20.92 27.49 17.96
N SER A 140 -19.72 28.02 18.25
CA SER A 140 -19.45 28.65 19.55
C SER A 140 -20.18 29.99 19.70
N ASN A 141 -20.18 30.84 18.67
CA ASN A 141 -20.80 32.16 18.72
C ASN A 141 -22.33 32.09 18.85
N SER A 142 -22.96 31.06 18.29
CA SER A 142 -24.40 30.80 18.42
C SER A 142 -24.82 30.20 19.77
N LYS A 143 -23.89 29.69 20.58
CA LYS A 143 -24.17 29.24 21.96
C LYS A 143 -24.10 30.39 22.95
N ASP A 144 -23.20 31.35 22.74
CA ASP A 144 -23.05 32.50 23.64
C ASP A 144 -24.24 33.46 23.53
N GLU A 145 -24.83 33.64 22.34
CA GLU A 145 -26.03 34.49 22.12
C GLU A 145 -27.33 33.93 22.74
N ASN A 146 -27.38 32.65 23.11
CA ASN A 146 -28.58 32.01 23.65
C ASN A 146 -28.56 31.85 25.17
N SER A 147 -27.57 32.43 25.87
CA SER A 147 -27.41 32.33 27.33
C SER A 147 -27.94 33.53 28.13
N ASP A 148 -28.37 34.61 27.46
CA ASP A 148 -28.82 35.86 28.11
C ASP A 148 -30.36 36.04 28.18
N ASN A 149 -31.15 34.99 27.89
CA ASN A 149 -32.63 35.11 27.80
C ASN A 149 -33.43 34.34 28.87
N ASP A 150 -32.85 34.00 30.02
CA ASP A 150 -33.58 33.49 31.19
C ASP A 150 -33.29 34.35 32.45
N THR A 151 -33.87 35.55 32.50
CA THR A 151 -34.11 36.25 33.78
C THR A 151 -35.39 37.08 33.66
N MET A 152 -36.51 36.49 34.07
CA MET A 152 -37.68 37.21 34.59
C MET A 152 -38.48 36.33 35.54
#